data_AF-A0A1Z5RNZ7-F1
#
_entry.id   AF-A0A1Z5RNZ7-F1
#
_cell.length_a   1.000
_cell.length_b   1.000
_cell.length_c   1.000
_cell.angle_alpha   90.00
_cell.angle_beta   90.00
_cell.angle_gamma   90.00
#
_symmetry.space_group_name_H-M   'P 1'
#
loop_
_entity.id
_entity.type
_entity.pdbx_description
1 polymer ?
#
loop_
_entity_poly.entity_id
_entity_poly.type
_entity_poly.pdbx_seq_one_letter_code
_entity_poly.pdbx_strand_id
1 'polypeptide(L)' 'MTSTQRSESANHMLKQFIQRLAPMHMFVRKFNEFQMDRCDHEDKEAHVTKQETGEAQGLWQNLLN' A
#
# COMPACT_ATOMS: atom_id res chain seq x y z
N MET A 1 14.24 -0.82 16.30
CA MET A 1 12.77 -0.68 16.29
C MET A 1 12.23 -1.47 15.11
N THR A 2 11.59 -2.61 15.38
CA THR A 2 10.91 -3.39 14.36
C THR A 2 9.57 -2.73 14.11
N SER A 3 9.30 -2.31 12.87
CA SER A 3 8.01 -1.73 12.47
C SER A 3 6.89 -2.77 12.68
N THR A 4 6.26 -2.76 13.85
CA THR A 4 5.28 -3.78 14.26
C THR A 4 3.98 -3.65 13.46
N GLN A 5 3.43 -2.45 13.32
CA GLN A 5 2.16 -2.26 12.59
C GLN A 5 2.25 -2.55 11.08
N ARG A 6 3.34 -2.15 10.40
CA ARG A 6 3.46 -2.35 8.95
C ARG A 6 3.74 -3.82 8.61
N SER A 7 4.54 -4.50 9.43
CA SER A 7 4.81 -5.93 9.23
C SER A 7 3.60 -6.81 9.60
N GLU A 8 2.84 -6.46 10.64
CA GLU A 8 1.63 -7.17 11.05
C GLU A 8 0.51 -7.06 10.01
N SER A 9 0.24 -5.85 9.50
CA SER A 9 -0.74 -5.63 8.43
C SER A 9 -0.36 -6.37 7.15
N ALA A 10 0.90 -6.32 6.73
CA ALA A 10 1.39 -7.07 5.58
C ALA A 10 1.22 -8.59 5.76
N ASN A 11 1.55 -9.13 6.94
CA ASN A 11 1.35 -10.54 7.25
C ASN A 11 -0.13 -10.94 7.27
N HIS A 12 -1.02 -10.06 7.74
CA HIS A 12 -2.45 -10.32 7.70
C HIS A 12 -2.95 -10.46 6.26
N MET A 13 -2.60 -9.53 5.38
CA MET A 13 -2.99 -9.59 3.97
C MET A 13 -2.39 -10.81 3.26
N LEU A 14 -1.10 -11.11 3.50
CA LEU A 14 -0.44 -12.28 2.94
C LEU A 14 -1.16 -13.59 3.31
N LYS A 15 -1.60 -13.72 4.57
CA LYS A 15 -2.34 -14.89 5.06
C LYS A 15 -3.73 -15.04 4.44
N GLN A 16 -4.36 -13.94 3.99
CA GLN A 16 -5.61 -13.99 3.22
C GLN A 16 -5.35 -14.38 1.76
N PHE A 17 -4.20 -13.97 1.22
CA PHE A 17 -3.87 -14.14 -0.20
C PHE A 17 -3.25 -15.50 -0.54
N ILE A 18 -2.51 -16.10 0.40
CA ILE A 18 -1.79 -17.36 0.20
C ILE A 18 -2.28 -18.41 1.21
N GLN A 19 -2.67 -19.59 0.70
CA GLN A 19 -3.06 -20.71 1.55
C GLN A 19 -1.92 -21.15 2.48
N ARG A 20 -2.25 -21.51 3.72
CA ARG A 20 -1.30 -21.82 4.81
C ARG A 20 -0.31 -22.95 4.49
N LEU A 21 -0.61 -23.81 3.51
CA LEU A 21 0.20 -24.96 3.09
C LEU A 21 0.49 -24.96 1.58
N ALA A 22 0.47 -23.79 0.95
CA ALA A 22 0.77 -23.68 -0.48
C ALA A 22 2.17 -24.25 -0.77
N PRO A 23 2.34 -25.08 -1.81
CA PRO A 23 3.66 -25.51 -2.27
C PRO A 23 4.56 -24.30 -2.58
N MET A 24 5.88 -24.42 -2.40
CA MET A 24 6.81 -23.30 -2.60
C MET A 24 6.66 -22.61 -3.96
N HIS A 25 6.45 -23.37 -5.04
CA HIS A 25 6.27 -22.81 -6.38
C HIS A 25 4.97 -21.99 -6.55
N MET A 26 3.94 -22.27 -5.74
CA MET A 26 2.71 -21.49 -5.68
C MET A 26 2.88 -20.28 -4.77
N PHE A 27 3.57 -20.46 -3.64
CA PHE A 27 3.91 -19.38 -2.72
C PHE A 27 4.67 -18.25 -3.44
N VAL A 28 5.75 -18.59 -4.16
CA VAL A 28 6.58 -17.59 -4.86
C VAL A 28 5.76 -16.82 -5.90
N ARG A 29 4.92 -17.52 -6.67
CA ARG A 29 4.08 -16.89 -7.69
C ARG A 29 3.06 -15.93 -7.07
N LYS A 30 2.32 -16.39 -6.06
CA LYS A 30 1.29 -15.60 -5.38
C LYS A 30 1.88 -14.44 -4.58
N PHE A 31 3.09 -14.61 -4.05
CA PHE A 31 3.80 -13.54 -3.36
C PHE A 31 4.24 -12.43 -4.33
N ASN A 32 4.69 -12.77 -5.54
CA ASN A 32 5.00 -11.78 -6.56
C ASN A 32 3.74 -11.01 -7.01
N GLU A 33 2.63 -11.72 -7.25
CA GLU A 33 1.33 -11.09 -7.54
C GLU A 33 0.92 -10.12 -6.43
N PHE A 34 1.05 -10.54 -5.17
CA PHE A 34 0.75 -9.71 -3.99
C PHE A 34 1.63 -8.46 -3.89
N GLN A 35 2.93 -8.57 -4.20
CA GLN A 35 3.80 -7.40 -4.20
C GLN A 35 3.42 -6.38 -5.28
N MET A 36 3.07 -6.85 -6.47
CA MET A 36 2.66 -5.97 -7.57
C MET A 36 1.37 -5.21 -7.23
N ASP A 37 0.35 -5.93 -6.73
CA ASP A 37 -0.93 -5.32 -6.33
C ASP A 37 -0.75 -4.26 -5.24
N ARG A 38 0.17 -4.51 -4.29
CA ARG A 38 0.55 -3.53 -3.27
C ARG A 38 1.24 -2.30 -3.83
N CYS A 39 2.19 -2.46 -4.76
CA CYS A 39 2.86 -1.32 -5.38
C CYS A 39 1.85 -0.45 -6.13
N ASP A 40 0.94 -1.08 -6.90
CA ASP A 40 -0.11 -0.37 -7.62
C ASP A 40 -1.05 0.40 -6.67
N HIS A 41 -1.35 -0.17 -5.49
CA HIS A 41 -2.17 0.52 -4.50
C HIS A 41 -1.43 1.65 -3.80
N GLU A 42 -0.16 1.44 -3.40
CA GLU A 42 0.68 2.48 -2.79
C GLU A 42 0.89 3.66 -3.76
N ASP A 43 1.06 3.39 -5.05
CA ASP A 43 1.18 4.41 -6.09
C ASP A 43 -0.12 5.20 -6.24
N LYS A 44 -1.29 4.53 -6.28
CA LYS A 44 -2.61 5.19 -6.32
C LYS A 44 -2.84 6.09 -5.10
N GLU A 45 -2.54 5.59 -3.90
CA GLU A 45 -2.68 6.38 -2.66
C GLU A 45 -1.75 7.60 -2.69
N ALA A 46 -0.50 7.45 -3.13
CA ALA A 46 0.44 8.56 -3.26
C ALA A 46 -0.02 9.62 -4.29
N HIS A 47 -0.73 9.21 -5.35
CA HIS A 47 -1.36 10.12 -6.29
C HIS A 47 -2.51 10.90 -5.68
N VAL A 48 -3.36 10.25 -4.88
CA VAL A 48 -4.47 10.90 -4.16
C VAL A 48 -3.94 11.93 -3.16
N THR A 49 -2.93 11.57 -2.36
CA THR A 49 -2.39 12.51 -1.35
C THR A 49 -1.72 13.73 -1.98
N LYS A 50 -1.04 13.56 -3.13
CA LYS A 50 -0.43 14.68 -3.86
C LYS A 50 -1.46 15.63 -4.46
N GLN A 51 -2.58 15.11 -4.96
CA GLN A 51 -3.69 15.96 -5.45
C GLN A 51 -4.33 16.76 -4.31
N GLU A 52 -4.64 16.12 -3.20
CA GLU A 52 -5.26 16.81 -2.06
C GLU A 52 -4.36 17.88 -1.43
N THR A 53 -3.04 17.65 -1.40
CA THR A 53 -2.10 18.64 -0.86
C THR A 53 -1.97 19.86 -1.78
N GLY A 54 -1.96 19.66 -3.10
CA GLY A 54 -1.89 20.76 -4.08
C GLY A 54 -3.15 21.63 -4.10
N GLU A 55 -4.32 21.03 -3.99
CA GLU A 55 -5.60 21.76 -3.89
C GLU A 55 -5.75 22.47 -2.55
N ALA A 56 -5.42 21.81 -1.43
CA ALA A 56 -5.44 22.44 -0.11
C ALA A 56 -4.48 23.64 -0.04
N GLN A 57 -3.25 23.52 -0.56
CA GLN A 57 -2.29 24.63 -0.61
C GLN A 57 -2.81 25.81 -1.46
N GLY A 58 -3.46 25.55 -2.60
CA GLY A 58 -4.09 26.60 -3.41
C GLY A 58 -5.24 27.30 -2.70
N LEU A 59 -6.04 26.57 -1.92
CA LEU A 59 -7.15 27.14 -1.13
C LEU A 59 -6.65 27.99 0.05
N TRP A 60 -5.60 27.55 0.75
CA TRP A 60 -4.96 28.36 1.80
C TRP A 60 -4.34 29.64 1.25
N GLN A 61 -3.74 29.59 0.06
CA GLN A 61 -3.15 30.77 -0.58
C GLN A 61 -4.20 31.81 -0.99
N ASN A 62 -5.39 31.38 -1.40
CA ASN A 62 -6.51 32.26 -1.76
C ASN A 62 -7.20 32.90 -0.55
N LEU A 63 -7.14 32.27 0.63
CA LEU A 63 -7.68 32.82 1.88
C LEU A 63 -6.74 33.84 2.55
N LEU A 64 -5.47 33.88 2.16
CA LEU A 64 -4.44 34.79 2.68
C LEU A 64 -4.27 36.07 1.84
N ASN A 65 -5.03 36.23 0.76
CA ASN A 65 -5.14 37.44 -0.07
C ASN A 65 -6.48 38.14 0.20
#